data_AF-A0A2D9QGD3-F1
#
_entry.id   AF-A0A2D9QGD3-F1
#
_cell.length_a   1.000
_cell.length_b   1.000
_cell.length_c   1.000
_cell.angle_alpha   90.00
_cell.angle_beta   90.00
_cell.angle_gamma   90.00
#
_symmetry.space_group_name_H-M   'P 1'
#
loop_
_entity.id
_entity.type
_entity.pdbx_description
1 polymer ?
#
loop_
_entity_poly.entity_id
_entity_poly.type
_entity_poly.pdbx_seq_one_letter_code
_entity_poly.pdbx_strand_id
1 'polypeptide(L)' 'MEKILKIKDAASVILIRNSKSSPSVLMGQRGKNASFMPNKFVFPGGAVEKNDFQV' A
#
# COMPACT_ATOMS: atom_id res chain seq x y z
N MET A 1 13.04 8.22 -28.28
CA MET A 1 11.73 8.54 -27.68
C MET A 1 11.85 8.28 -26.19
N GLU A 2 11.68 9.30 -25.34
CA GLU A 2 11.63 9.07 -23.90
C GLU A 2 10.38 8.26 -23.54
N LYS A 3 10.59 7.15 -22.84
CA LYS A 3 9.50 6.31 -22.35
C LYS A 3 8.89 7.02 -21.15
N ILE A 4 7.75 7.67 -21.37
CA ILE A 4 6.98 8.29 -20.28
C ILE A 4 6.52 7.17 -19.33
N LEU A 5 7.10 7.13 -18.14
CA LEU A 5 6.64 6.25 -17.08
C LEU A 5 5.29 6.76 -16.58
N LYS A 6 4.23 5.97 -16.77
CA LYS A 6 2.89 6.31 -16.28
C LYS A 6 2.87 6.23 -14.75
N ILE A 7 2.88 7.38 -14.09
CA ILE A 7 2.65 7.51 -12.65
C ILE A 7 1.17 7.17 -12.39
N LYS A 8 0.92 6.39 -11.35
CA LYS A 8 -0.44 6.03 -10.91
C LYS A 8 -0.64 6.54 -9.50
N ASP A 9 -1.75 7.20 -9.26
CA ASP A 9 -2.16 7.60 -7.92
C ASP A 9 -2.43 6.35 -7.06
N ALA A 10 -2.03 6.43 -5.80
CA ALA A 10 -2.16 5.35 -4.83
C ALA A 10 -2.28 5.93 -3.41
N ALA A 11 -2.88 5.17 -2.52
CA ALA A 11 -2.98 5.49 -1.10
C ALA A 11 -2.55 4.30 -0.24
N SER A 12 -2.11 4.58 0.98
CA SER A 12 -1.77 3.58 1.99
C SER A 12 -2.35 3.99 3.33
N VAL A 13 -2.76 3.00 4.12
CA VAL A 13 -3.31 3.20 5.46
C VAL A 13 -2.35 2.60 6.47
N ILE A 14 -1.95 3.42 7.45
CA ILE A 14 -1.14 2.96 8.59
C ILE A 14 -2.05 2.82 9.80
N LEU A 15 -2.43 1.58 10.12
CA LEU A 15 -3.20 1.28 11.32
C LEU A 15 -2.26 1.14 12.50
N ILE A 16 -2.46 1.97 13.52
CA ILE A 16 -1.66 1.98 14.74
C ILE A 16 -2.51 1.42 15.90
N ARG A 17 -1.97 0.44 16.60
CA ARG A 17 -2.52 -0.08 17.86
C ARG A 17 -1.66 0.38 19.02
N ASN A 18 -2.28 0.71 20.16
CA ASN A 18 -1.59 1.12 21.40
C ASN A 18 -0.67 2.34 21.23
N SER A 19 -1.13 3.35 20.48
CA SER A 19 -0.32 4.51 20.05
C SER A 19 0.37 5.29 21.17
N LYS A 20 -0.17 5.27 22.40
CA LYS A 20 0.36 6.01 23.55
C LYS A 20 1.26 5.21 24.49
N SER A 21 1.36 3.88 24.32
CA SER A 21 2.09 3.01 25.26
C SER A 21 3.15 2.16 24.57
N SER A 22 2.72 1.24 23.71
CA SER A 22 3.58 0.34 22.93
C SER A 22 3.05 0.24 21.51
N PRO A 23 3.37 1.24 20.66
CA PRO A 23 2.77 1.33 19.34
C PRO A 23 3.17 0.12 18.49
N SER A 24 2.16 -0.47 17.84
CA SER A 24 2.35 -1.52 16.84
C SER A 24 1.61 -1.12 15.57
N VAL A 25 2.15 -1.48 14.40
CA VAL A 25 1.53 -1.19 13.11
C VAL A 25 1.07 -2.46 12.41
N LEU A 26 -0.07 -2.40 11.72
CA LEU A 26 -0.50 -3.50 10.86
C LEU A 26 0.32 -3.51 9.57
N MET A 27 0.94 -4.65 9.27
CA MET A 27 1.60 -4.90 7.99
C MET A 27 1.17 -6.25 7.44
N GLY A 28 1.16 -6.36 6.11
CA GLY A 28 1.02 -7.63 5.41
C GLY A 28 2.33 -7.99 4.70
N GLN A 29 2.62 -9.28 4.53
CA GLN A 29 3.70 -9.72 3.67
C GLN A 29 3.15 -10.03 2.28
N ARG A 30 3.78 -9.49 1.24
CA ARG A 30 3.41 -9.83 -0.14
C ARG A 30 3.74 -11.28 -0.44
N GLY A 31 2.84 -11.95 -1.15
CA GLY A 31 3.06 -13.32 -1.61
C GLY A 31 4.30 -13.45 -2.50
N LYS A 32 4.90 -14.63 -2.50
CA LYS A 32 6.13 -14.96 -3.24
C LYS A 32 6.01 -14.69 -4.76
N ASN A 33 4.80 -14.82 -5.30
CA ASN A 33 4.52 -14.67 -6.72
C ASN A 33 3.98 -13.27 -7.09
N ALA A 34 4.11 -12.28 -6.19
CA ALA A 34 3.68 -10.93 -6.49
C ALA A 34 4.53 -10.32 -7.63
N SER A 35 3.88 -9.74 -8.64
CA SER A 35 4.53 -9.14 -9.82
C SER A 35 5.43 -7.95 -9.52
N PHE A 36 5.26 -7.35 -8.33
CA PHE A 36 6.07 -6.24 -7.85
C PHE A 36 6.50 -6.58 -6.41
N MET A 37 7.73 -6.25 -6.01
CA MET A 37 8.23 -6.41 -4.63
C MET A 37 7.77 -7.68 -3.86
N PRO A 38 8.04 -8.90 -4.36
CA PRO A 38 7.66 -10.13 -3.67
C PRO A 38 8.36 -10.28 -2.32
N ASN A 39 7.70 -10.97 -1.38
CA ASN A 39 8.17 -11.26 -0.01
C ASN A 39 8.42 -10.04 0.89
N LYS A 40 8.10 -8.82 0.45
CA LYS A 40 8.25 -7.59 1.27
C LYS A 40 7.06 -7.41 2.22
N PHE A 41 7.36 -6.93 3.42
CA PHE A 41 6.34 -6.38 4.31
C PHE A 41 5.93 -4.99 3.82
N VAL A 42 4.62 -4.75 3.75
CA VAL A 42 4.01 -3.51 3.28
C VAL A 42 2.84 -3.11 4.17
N PHE A 43 2.53 -1.83 4.20
CA PHE A 43 1.27 -1.36 4.78
C PHE A 43 0.10 -1.70 3.84
N PRO A 44 -1.11 -1.89 4.37
CA PRO A 44 -2.31 -1.97 3.55
C PRO A 44 -2.47 -0.74 2.66
N GLY A 45 -2.83 -0.95 1.39
CA GLY A 45 -2.96 0.12 0.41
C GLY A 45 -3.16 -0.42 -1.00
N GLY A 46 -3.30 0.50 -1.95
CA GLY A 46 -3.60 0.17 -3.33
C GLY A 46 -3.55 1.39 -4.26
N ALA A 47 -3.67 1.10 -5.56
CA ALA A 47 -3.88 2.14 -6.56
C ALA A 47 -5.31 2.70 -6.42
N VAL A 48 -5.49 3.97 -6.75
CA VAL A 48 -6.82 4.59 -6.77
C VAL A 48 -7.68 3.95 -7.86
N GLU A 49 -8.92 3.62 -7.52
CA GLU A 49 -9.95 3.12 -8.43
C GLU A 49 -11.07 4.14 -8.61
N LYS A 50 -11.82 4.03 -9.71
CA LYS A 50 -12.90 4.99 -10.03
C LYS A 50 -13.99 5.06 -8.94
N ASN A 51 -14.21 3.95 -8.23
CA ASN A 51 -15.21 3.88 -7.18
C ASN A 51 -14.78 4.62 -5.90
N ASP A 52 -13.49 4.91 -5.71
CA ASP A 52 -12.99 5.65 -4.54
C ASP A 52 -13.52 7.09 -4.50
N PHE A 53 -13.97 7.62 -5.65
CA PHE A 53 -14.54 8.97 -5.77
C PHE A 53 -16.05 9.02 -5.49
N GLN A 54 -16.69 7.86 -5.24
CA GLN A 54 -18.10 7.80 -4.88
C GLN A 54 -18.21 7.75 -3.34
N VAL A 55 -19.05 8.62 -2.78
CA VAL A 55 -19.33 8.72 -1.34
C VAL A 55 -20.82 8.51 -1.11
#